data_AF-A0A7W6WA40-F1
#
_entry.id   AF-A0A7W6WA40-F1
#
_cell.length_a   1.000
_cell.length_b   1.000
_cell.length_c   1.000
_cell.angle_alpha   90.00
_cell.angle_beta   90.00
_cell.angle_gamma   90.00
#
_symmetry.space_group_name_H-M   'P 1'
#
loop_
_entity.id
_entity.type
_entity.pdbx_description
1 polymer ?
#
loop_
_entity_poly.entity_id
_entity_poly.type
_entity_poly.pdbx_seq_one_letter_code
_entity_poly.pdbx_strand_id
1 'polypeptide(L)'
;MAKGDLHAVIRLTKREVDDLRRHLGERLREEQALMEQDQRLDEALAREAGVADAEPAAAYTFANYLEVHRRHKQAVAEGLAAVRARIDAVREALAEVYRRLKTYELAQEARDARAAEEQARKDQAVLDEVALTMHRQRQDEEDEEDGTRTG
;
A
#
# COMPACT_ATOMS: atom_id res chain seq x y z
N MET A 1 -12.92 25.39 5.69
CA MET A 1 -11.58 24.83 5.97
C MET A 1 -11.32 23.66 5.03
N ALA A 2 -10.38 23.87 4.10
CA ALA A 2 -9.54 22.88 3.40
C ALA A 2 -10.17 21.66 2.68
N LYS A 3 -10.78 21.89 1.50
CA LYS A 3 -10.97 20.83 0.47
C LYS A 3 -9.62 20.32 -0.09
N GLY A 4 -8.52 21.06 0.14
CA GLY A 4 -7.17 20.76 -0.37
C GLY A 4 -6.28 19.92 0.55
N ASP A 5 -6.65 19.69 1.82
CA ASP A 5 -5.75 19.08 2.81
C ASP A 5 -5.80 17.54 2.76
N LEU A 6 -6.99 16.95 2.70
CA LEU A 6 -7.13 15.49 2.80
C LEU A 6 -6.61 14.74 1.55
N HIS A 7 -6.77 15.29 0.34
CA HIS A 7 -6.13 14.73 -0.85
C HIS A 7 -4.59 14.77 -0.76
N ALA A 8 -4.01 15.82 -0.17
CA ALA A 8 -2.57 15.90 0.04
C ALA A 8 -2.10 14.84 1.05
N VAL A 9 -2.83 14.66 2.15
CA VAL A 9 -2.58 13.61 3.15
C VAL A 9 -2.70 12.21 2.54
N ILE A 10 -3.71 11.94 1.69
CA ILE A 10 -3.86 10.67 0.98
C ILE A 10 -2.65 10.41 0.09
N ARG A 11 -2.21 11.39 -0.72
CA ARG A 11 -1.03 11.24 -1.58
C ARG A 11 0.24 10.97 -0.77
N LEU A 12 0.44 11.70 0.32
CA LEU A 12 1.57 11.48 1.22
C LEU A 12 1.55 10.05 1.81
N THR A 13 0.39 9.61 2.29
CA THR A 13 0.22 8.28 2.89
C THR A 13 0.44 7.17 1.84
N LYS A 14 0.02 7.38 0.58
CA LYS A 14 0.32 6.45 -0.53
C LYS A 14 1.81 6.32 -0.79
N ARG A 15 2.54 7.44 -0.76
CA ARG A 15 4.00 7.42 -0.89
C ARG A 15 4.65 6.63 0.26
N GLU A 16 4.17 6.81 1.48
CA GLU A 16 4.65 6.06 2.65
C GLU A 16 4.41 4.54 2.52
N VAL A 17 3.25 4.13 1.97
CA VAL A 17 2.99 2.73 1.61
C VAL A 17 4.02 2.21 0.60
N ASP A 18 4.31 2.98 -0.44
CA ASP A 18 5.27 2.57 -1.47
C ASP A 18 6.71 2.49 -0.94
N ASP A 19 7.10 3.43 -0.07
CA ASP A 19 8.40 3.40 0.62
C ASP A 19 8.53 2.18 1.54
N LEU A 20 7.49 1.84 2.31
CA LEU A 20 7.47 0.64 3.15
C LEU A 20 7.49 -0.66 2.34
N ARG A 21 6.77 -0.72 1.20
CA ARG A 21 6.84 -1.85 0.27
C ARG A 21 8.24 -2.04 -0.30
N ARG A 22 8.92 -0.94 -0.65
CA ARG A 22 10.31 -0.99 -1.10
C ARG A 22 11.23 -1.53 -0.02
N HIS A 23 11.12 -1.00 1.21
CA HIS A 23 11.90 -1.50 2.35
C HIS A 23 11.64 -2.97 2.64
N LEU A 24 10.38 -3.42 2.57
CA LEU A 24 10.03 -4.84 2.72
C LEU A 24 10.72 -5.69 1.65
N GLY A 25 10.67 -5.25 0.40
CA GLY A 25 11.33 -5.95 -0.71
C GLY A 25 12.86 -6.06 -0.53
N GLU A 26 13.51 -5.04 0.03
CA GLU A 26 14.94 -5.12 0.37
C GLU A 26 15.23 -6.15 1.45
N ARG A 27 14.43 -6.19 2.53
CA ARG A 27 14.62 -7.17 3.61
C ARG A 27 14.34 -8.60 3.15
N LEU A 28 13.37 -8.81 2.27
CA LEU A 28 13.11 -10.12 1.66
C LEU A 28 14.28 -10.59 0.79
N ARG A 29 14.93 -9.68 0.05
CA ARG A 29 16.16 -10.02 -0.70
C ARG A 29 17.32 -10.37 0.22
N GLU A 30 17.45 -9.65 1.35
CA GLU A 30 18.45 -9.95 2.38
C GLU A 30 18.22 -11.32 3.01
N GLU A 31 16.97 -11.68 3.34
CA GLU A 31 16.60 -13.02 3.82
C GLU A 31 16.96 -14.09 2.80
N GLN A 32 16.58 -13.88 1.54
CA GLN A 32 16.86 -14.82 0.45
C GLN A 32 18.37 -15.04 0.27
N ALA A 33 19.18 -13.98 0.32
CA ALA A 33 20.63 -14.09 0.23
C ALA A 33 21.24 -14.91 1.38
N LEU A 34 20.72 -14.76 2.60
CA LEU A 34 21.15 -15.56 3.75
C LEU A 34 20.72 -17.03 3.61
N MET A 35 19.52 -17.30 3.09
CA MET A 35 19.05 -18.67 2.81
C MET A 35 19.93 -19.36 1.76
N GLU A 36 20.31 -18.65 0.69
CA GLU A 36 21.23 -19.16 -0.32
C GLU A 36 22.63 -19.40 0.25
N GLN A 37 23.11 -18.51 1.13
CA GLN A 37 24.38 -18.71 1.82
C GLN A 37 24.33 -19.96 2.70
N ASP A 38 23.23 -20.18 3.41
CA ASP A 38 23.02 -21.36 4.25
C ASP A 38 23.13 -22.66 3.43
N GLN A 39 22.46 -22.69 2.26
CA GLN A 39 22.54 -23.82 1.33
C GLN A 39 23.95 -24.04 0.79
N ARG A 40 24.65 -22.97 0.39
CA ARG A 40 26.04 -23.07 -0.08
C ARG A 40 26.98 -23.62 0.98
N LEU A 41 26.74 -23.29 2.26
CA LEU A 41 27.49 -23.88 3.37
C LEU A 41 27.25 -25.39 3.43
N ASP A 42 25.99 -25.85 3.36
CA ASP A 42 25.65 -27.27 3.41
C ASP A 42 26.29 -28.06 2.25
N GLU A 43 26.26 -27.51 1.04
CA GLU A 43 26.94 -28.10 -0.11
C GLU A 43 28.46 -28.14 0.07
N ALA A 44 29.06 -27.09 0.66
CA ALA A 44 30.49 -27.05 0.92
C ALA A 44 30.90 -28.11 1.95
N LEU A 45 30.10 -28.31 3.00
CA LEU A 45 30.32 -29.36 3.98
C LEU A 45 30.26 -30.76 3.35
N ALA A 46 29.27 -31.01 2.49
CA ALA A 46 29.14 -32.29 1.80
C ALA A 46 30.36 -32.60 0.91
N ARG A 47 30.89 -31.59 0.20
CA ARG A 47 32.12 -31.73 -0.59
C ARG A 47 33.33 -32.02 0.31
N GLU A 48 33.50 -31.25 1.38
CA GLU A 48 34.63 -31.41 2.29
C GLU A 48 34.62 -32.78 2.99
N ALA A 49 33.44 -33.27 3.39
CA ALA A 49 33.27 -34.60 3.96
C ALA A 49 33.69 -35.69 2.96
N GLY A 50 33.30 -35.57 1.69
CA GLY A 50 33.72 -36.51 0.65
C GLY A 50 35.23 -36.54 0.42
N VAL A 51 35.92 -35.40 0.55
CA VAL A 51 37.39 -35.33 0.46
C VAL A 51 38.04 -36.01 1.68
N ALA A 52 37.53 -35.75 2.88
CA ALA A 52 38.04 -36.35 4.12
C ALA A 52 37.88 -37.89 4.13
N ASP A 53 36.80 -38.41 3.56
CA ASP A 53 36.57 -39.86 3.41
C ASP A 53 37.53 -40.50 2.40
N ALA A 54 37.89 -39.78 1.33
CA ALA A 54 38.78 -40.27 0.28
C ALA A 54 40.27 -40.19 0.66
N GLU A 55 40.67 -39.19 1.44
CA GLU A 55 42.06 -38.92 1.80
C GLU A 55 42.29 -38.91 3.33
N PRO A 56 42.97 -39.91 3.90
CA PRO A 56 43.22 -39.99 5.35
C PRO A 56 43.97 -38.79 5.94
N ALA A 57 44.78 -38.09 5.13
CA ALA A 57 45.48 -36.88 5.55
C ALA A 57 44.52 -35.69 5.76
N ALA A 58 43.46 -35.59 4.94
CA ALA A 58 42.45 -34.53 5.03
C ALA A 58 41.53 -34.71 6.25
N ALA A 59 41.36 -35.94 6.74
CA ALA A 59 40.61 -36.24 7.96
C ALA A 59 41.16 -35.49 9.20
N TYR A 60 42.47 -35.25 9.27
CA TYR A 60 43.09 -34.52 10.38
C TYR A 60 42.71 -33.03 10.42
N THR A 61 42.50 -32.40 9.26
CA THR A 61 42.11 -30.98 9.15
C THR A 61 40.60 -30.77 9.17
N PHE A 62 39.82 -31.81 8.86
CA PHE A 62 38.37 -31.75 8.76
C PHE A 62 37.68 -31.34 10.07
N ALA A 63 38.20 -31.75 11.22
CA ALA A 63 37.65 -31.36 12.53
C ALA A 63 37.64 -29.84 12.74
N ASN A 64 38.70 -29.15 12.34
CA ASN A 64 38.79 -27.68 12.41
C ASN A 64 37.82 -27.03 11.41
N TYR A 65 37.71 -27.58 10.19
CA TYR A 65 36.73 -27.14 9.21
C TYR A 65 35.30 -27.20 9.78
N LEU A 66 34.92 -28.30 10.44
CA LEU A 66 33.60 -28.46 11.06
C LEU A 66 33.30 -27.38 12.09
N GLU A 67 34.30 -26.97 12.88
CA GLU A 67 34.14 -25.91 13.87
C GLU A 67 33.85 -24.56 13.20
N VAL A 68 34.64 -24.20 12.17
CA VAL A 68 34.44 -22.97 11.39
C VAL A 68 33.08 -22.99 10.68
N HIS A 69 32.74 -24.11 10.05
CA HIS A 69 31.46 -24.30 9.37
C HIS A 69 30.28 -24.11 10.33
N ARG A 70 30.32 -24.71 11.54
CA ARG A 70 29.28 -24.51 12.56
C ARG A 70 29.13 -23.05 12.96
N ARG A 71 30.25 -22.34 13.17
CA ARG A 71 30.22 -20.90 13.50
C ARG A 71 29.58 -20.09 12.38
N HIS A 72 29.87 -20.39 11.11
CA HIS A 72 29.22 -19.73 9.98
C HIS A 72 27.72 -20.05 9.89
N LYS A 73 27.30 -21.31 10.07
CA LYS A 73 25.87 -21.69 10.11
C LYS A 73 25.13 -20.95 11.23
N GLN A 74 25.75 -20.85 12.42
CA GLN A 74 25.17 -20.11 13.53
C GLN A 74 25.01 -18.62 13.19
N ALA A 75 26.04 -17.98 12.62
CA ALA A 75 25.97 -16.58 12.21
C ALA A 75 24.87 -16.33 11.15
N VAL A 76 24.72 -17.23 10.17
CA VAL A 76 23.64 -17.15 9.17
C VAL A 76 22.27 -17.31 9.82
N ALA A 77 22.12 -18.26 10.75
CA ALA A 77 20.86 -18.48 11.47
C ALA A 77 20.46 -17.27 12.32
N GLU A 78 21.41 -16.66 13.04
CA GLU A 78 21.20 -15.42 13.80
C GLU A 78 20.82 -14.26 12.87
N GLY A 79 21.49 -14.13 11.73
CA GLY A 79 21.16 -13.16 10.69
C GLY A 79 19.73 -13.34 10.16
N LEU A 80 19.33 -14.58 9.85
CA LEU A 80 17.97 -14.90 9.39
C LEU A 80 16.92 -14.53 10.44
N ALA A 81 17.15 -14.86 11.72
CA ALA A 81 16.25 -14.49 12.80
C ALA A 81 16.08 -12.97 12.91
N ALA A 82 17.19 -12.23 12.82
CA ALA A 82 17.17 -10.77 12.87
C ALA A 82 16.44 -10.14 11.67
N VAL A 83 16.68 -10.62 10.46
CA VAL A 83 16.02 -10.11 9.25
C VAL A 83 14.52 -10.42 9.27
N ARG A 84 14.12 -11.62 9.71
CA ARG A 84 12.70 -12.00 9.85
C ARG A 84 11.96 -11.10 10.84
N ALA A 85 12.57 -10.81 11.99
CA ALA A 85 11.99 -9.86 12.94
C ALA A 85 11.80 -8.45 12.33
N ARG A 86 12.75 -8.00 11.49
CA ARG A 86 12.62 -6.73 10.76
C ARG A 86 11.53 -6.79 9.68
N ILE A 87 11.40 -7.91 8.96
CA ILE A 87 10.33 -8.14 7.99
C ILE A 87 8.97 -8.00 8.67
N ASP A 88 8.78 -8.64 9.83
CA ASP A 88 7.53 -8.57 10.57
C ASP A 88 7.23 -7.16 11.07
N ALA A 89 8.24 -6.43 11.56
CA ALA A 89 8.09 -5.03 11.94
C ALA A 89 7.66 -4.14 10.76
N VAL A 90 8.25 -4.33 9.57
CA VAL A 90 7.85 -3.59 8.37
C VAL A 90 6.44 -3.96 7.91
N ARG A 91 6.05 -5.24 8.04
CA ARG A 91 4.68 -5.70 7.73
C ARG A 91 3.64 -5.05 8.64
N GLU A 92 3.91 -4.97 9.94
CA GLU A 92 2.99 -4.31 10.88
C GLU A 92 2.88 -2.81 10.58
N ALA A 93 4.01 -2.13 10.35
CA ALA A 93 4.01 -0.73 9.96
C ALA A 93 3.22 -0.50 8.65
N LEU A 94 3.40 -1.37 7.65
CA LEU A 94 2.66 -1.33 6.40
C LEU A 94 1.16 -1.51 6.63
N ALA A 95 0.76 -2.47 7.48
CA ALA A 95 -0.64 -2.70 7.83
C ALA A 95 -1.27 -1.46 8.49
N GLU A 96 -0.55 -0.81 9.39
CA GLU A 96 -1.02 0.41 10.06
C GLU A 96 -1.21 1.57 9.07
N VAL A 97 -0.22 1.81 8.20
CA VAL A 97 -0.31 2.86 7.18
C VAL A 97 -1.47 2.58 6.21
N TYR A 98 -1.74 1.31 5.86
CA TYR A 98 -2.91 0.94 5.06
C TYR A 98 -4.23 1.26 5.74
N ARG A 99 -4.38 0.90 7.03
CA ARG A 99 -5.58 1.24 7.81
C ARG A 99 -5.84 2.73 7.78
N ARG A 100 -4.80 3.53 8.06
CA ARG A 100 -4.87 5.00 8.04
C ARG A 100 -5.20 5.55 6.64
N LEU A 101 -4.57 5.03 5.59
CA LEU A 101 -4.88 5.41 4.21
C LEU A 101 -6.36 5.18 3.91
N LYS A 102 -6.89 4.00 4.27
CA LYS A 102 -8.29 3.68 4.00
C LYS A 102 -9.25 4.59 4.77
N THR A 103 -8.93 4.94 6.01
CA THR A 103 -9.69 5.93 6.79
C THR A 103 -9.76 7.28 6.06
N TYR A 104 -8.63 7.76 5.54
CA TYR A 104 -8.59 9.02 4.81
C TYR A 104 -9.37 8.97 3.49
N GLU A 105 -9.27 7.88 2.75
CA GLU A 105 -10.02 7.68 1.51
C GLU A 105 -11.53 7.68 1.76
N LEU A 106 -12.01 6.96 2.79
CA LEU A 106 -13.43 6.95 3.15
C LEU A 106 -13.93 8.33 3.63
N ALA A 107 -13.11 9.04 4.40
CA ALA A 107 -13.45 10.39 4.84
C ALA A 107 -13.54 11.39 3.67
N GLN A 108 -12.67 11.23 2.66
CA GLN A 108 -12.70 12.05 1.45
C GLN A 108 -13.93 11.72 0.59
N GLU A 109 -14.23 10.44 0.39
CA GLU A 109 -15.42 9.98 -0.34
C GLU A 109 -16.71 10.53 0.27
N ALA A 110 -16.84 10.48 1.60
CA ALA A 110 -17.98 11.07 2.29
C ALA A 110 -18.08 12.60 2.12
N ARG A 111 -16.96 13.31 2.02
CA ARG A 111 -16.96 14.77 1.75
C ARG A 111 -17.39 15.06 0.32
N ASP A 112 -16.90 14.29 -0.63
CA ASP A 112 -17.22 14.46 -2.04
C ASP A 112 -18.70 14.14 -2.32
N ALA A 113 -19.24 13.10 -1.69
CA ALA A 113 -20.66 12.77 -1.76
C ALA A 113 -21.56 13.92 -1.24
N ARG A 114 -21.25 14.47 -0.06
CA ARG A 114 -22.02 15.61 0.50
C ARG A 114 -21.92 16.86 -0.38
N ALA A 115 -20.74 17.14 -0.93
CA ALA A 115 -20.55 18.28 -1.82
C ALA A 115 -21.34 18.11 -3.12
N ALA A 116 -21.39 16.89 -3.67
CA ALA A 116 -22.18 16.57 -4.86
C ALA A 116 -23.68 16.70 -4.60
N GLU A 117 -24.17 16.20 -3.45
CA GLU A 117 -25.58 16.34 -3.05
C GLU A 117 -25.98 17.81 -2.86
N GLU A 118 -25.13 18.59 -2.18
CA GLU A 118 -25.37 20.02 -2.00
C GLU A 118 -25.41 20.78 -3.33
N GLN A 119 -24.51 20.43 -4.26
CA GLN A 119 -24.50 21.02 -5.59
C GLN A 119 -25.75 20.64 -6.38
N ALA A 120 -26.12 19.35 -6.40
CA ALA A 120 -27.33 18.88 -7.07
C ALA A 120 -28.59 19.55 -6.53
N ARG A 121 -28.67 19.77 -5.21
CA ARG A 121 -29.77 20.51 -4.59
C ARG A 121 -29.82 21.98 -5.04
N LYS A 122 -28.67 22.64 -5.14
CA LYS A 122 -28.59 24.02 -5.65
C LYS A 122 -29.00 24.10 -7.11
N ASP A 123 -28.50 23.18 -7.94
CA ASP A 123 -28.81 23.11 -9.36
C ASP A 123 -30.32 22.87 -9.59
N GLN A 124 -30.93 21.95 -8.83
CA GLN A 124 -32.38 21.70 -8.89
C GLN A 124 -33.18 22.95 -8.51
N ALA A 125 -32.82 23.66 -7.44
CA ALA A 125 -33.53 24.87 -7.04
C ALA A 125 -33.48 25.96 -8.12
N VAL A 126 -32.35 26.11 -8.81
CA VAL A 126 -32.21 27.04 -9.94
C VAL A 126 -33.09 26.62 -11.11
N LEU A 127 -33.12 25.33 -11.45
CA LEU A 127 -33.97 24.82 -12.53
C LEU A 127 -35.45 25.01 -12.24
N ASP A 128 -35.87 24.78 -10.99
CA ASP A 128 -37.26 24.99 -10.55
C ASP A 128 -37.66 26.48 -10.65
N GLU A 129 -36.78 27.41 -10.27
CA GLU A 129 -37.01 28.85 -10.40
C GLU A 129 -37.17 29.29 -11.86
N VAL A 130 -36.31 28.77 -12.76
CA VAL A 130 -36.41 29.03 -14.20
C VAL A 130 -37.71 28.46 -14.77
N ALA A 131 -38.09 27.25 -14.39
CA ALA A 131 -39.33 26.61 -14.83
C ALA A 131 -40.57 27.40 -14.39
N LEU A 132 -40.61 27.86 -13.14
CA LEU A 132 -41.69 28.71 -12.63
C LEU A 132 -41.78 30.04 -13.38
N THR A 133 -40.63 30.66 -13.70
CA THR A 133 -40.58 31.92 -14.44
C THR A 133 -41.12 31.74 -15.86
N MET A 134 -40.68 30.69 -16.57
CA MET A 134 -41.18 30.39 -17.91
C MET A 134 -42.66 30.00 -17.93
N HIS A 135 -43.15 29.35 -16.87
CA HIS A 135 -44.57 29.02 -16.76
C HIS A 135 -45.42 30.28 -16.58
N ARG A 136 -45.02 31.20 -15.70
CA ARG A 136 -45.71 32.48 -15.50
C ARG A 136 -45.76 33.30 -16.80
N GLN A 137 -44.64 33.41 -17.51
CA GLN A 137 -44.59 34.10 -18.81
C GLN A 137 -45.58 33.52 -19.82
N ARG A 138 -45.67 32.18 -19.92
CA ARG A 138 -46.64 31.53 -20.81
C ARG A 138 -48.09 31.78 -20.40
N GLN A 139 -48.39 31.78 -19.10
CA GLN A 139 -49.74 32.10 -18.64
C GLN A 139 -50.11 33.55 -18.93
N ASP A 140 -49.19 34.49 -18.71
CA ASP A 140 -49.41 35.90 -19.02
C ASP A 140 -49.65 36.09 -20.54
N GLU A 141 -48.90 35.39 -21.39
CA GLU A 141 -49.09 35.37 -22.86
C GLU A 141 -50.45 34.75 -23.27
N GLU A 142 -50.84 33.63 -22.66
CA GLU A 142 -52.13 32.97 -22.92
C GLU A 142 -53.33 33.84 -22.47
N ASP A 143 -53.23 34.50 -21.32
CA ASP A 143 -54.25 35.42 -20.81
C ASP A 143 -54.39 36.67 -21.70
N GLU A 144 -53.28 37.20 -22.24
CA GLU A 144 -53.29 38.32 -23.21
C GLU A 144 -53.94 37.93 -24.56
N GLU A 145 -53.72 36.71 -25.06
CA GLU A 145 -54.32 36.21 -26.30
C GLU A 145 -55.83 35.92 -26.17
N ASP A 146 -56.31 35.45 -25.02
CA ASP A 146 -57.74 35.14 -24.82
C ASP A 146 -58.56 36.43 -24.57
N GLY A 147 -57.94 37.44 -23.95
CA GLY A 147 -58.50 38.79 -23.80
C GLY A 147 -58.62 39.57 -25.11
N THR A 148 -57.82 39.26 -26.14
CA THR A 148 -57.94 39.87 -27.48
C THR A 148 -58.93 39.17 -28.41
N ARG A 149 -59.34 37.93 -28.13
CA ARG A 149 -60.39 37.21 -28.91
C ARG A 149 -61.82 37.55 -28.50
N THR A 150 -62.03 38.23 -27.38
CA THR A 150 -63.36 38.51 -26.80
C THR A 150 -63.81 39.98 -26.89
N GLY A 151 -63.05 40.86 -27.55
CA GLY A 151 -63.41 42.26 -27.84
C GLY A 151 -63.71 42.51 -29.31
#